data_AF-A0A521F7T7-F1
#
_entry.id   AF-A0A521F7T7-F1
#
_cell.length_a   1.000
_cell.length_b   1.000
_cell.length_c   1.000
_cell.angle_alpha   90.00
_cell.angle_beta   90.00
_cell.angle_gamma   90.00
#
_symmetry.space_group_name_H-M   'P 1'
#
loop_
_entity.id
_entity.type
_entity.pdbx_description
1 polymer ?
#
loop_
_entity_poly.entity_id
_entity_poly.type
_entity_poly.pdbx_seq_one_letter_code
_entity_poly.pdbx_strand_id
1 'polypeptide(L)'
;MVKYKHRERAIKVARGEMQDLFYTLYDRTGLDVHEDTFDNDVFTLRPFYWGDCNCGYEDREWDFFEEELPSHTEECFHTRFTVFEKELERKQISPPERDRLLTEWAIKNGYPKGRYGIAFHCDCGRKEVEDKWIAENDHLDICSVVLPNFVYKPDGLEIEWYKYPLRGAKSNKDICFEEMRAIIDHCVRSFKEANE
;
A
#
# COMPACT_ATOMS: atom_id res chain seq x y z
N MET A 1 -5.13 0.53 -2.69
CA MET A 1 -3.73 0.04 -2.61
C MET A 1 -2.90 1.07 -3.33
N VAL A 2 -2.35 2.03 -2.59
CA VAL A 2 -1.55 3.14 -3.13
C VAL A 2 -0.33 2.52 -3.83
N LYS A 3 -0.16 2.83 -5.11
CA LYS A 3 1.01 2.41 -5.88
C LYS A 3 2.08 3.47 -5.66
N TYR A 4 2.87 3.33 -4.59
CA TYR A 4 4.04 4.17 -4.38
C TYR A 4 4.96 4.05 -5.61
N LYS A 5 5.38 5.18 -6.16
CA LYS A 5 6.15 5.29 -7.40
C LYS A 5 7.57 4.77 -7.23
N HIS A 6 8.02 4.63 -5.98
CA HIS A 6 9.40 4.35 -5.60
C HIS A 6 10.06 3.09 -6.16
N ARG A 7 9.33 2.12 -6.72
CA ARG A 7 9.99 0.93 -7.28
C ARG A 7 9.27 0.43 -8.53
N GLU A 8 9.63 0.98 -9.69
CA GLU A 8 9.24 0.48 -11.02
C GLU A 8 9.59 -1.02 -11.24
N ARG A 9 10.33 -1.65 -10.32
CA ARG A 9 10.70 -3.08 -10.31
C ARG A 9 10.44 -3.76 -8.96
N ALA A 10 9.28 -3.54 -8.35
CA ALA A 10 8.87 -4.33 -7.20
C ALA A 10 8.63 -5.80 -7.60
N ILE A 11 9.58 -6.68 -7.28
CA ILE A 11 9.52 -8.12 -7.52
C ILE A 11 8.87 -8.79 -6.31
N LYS A 12 7.84 -9.59 -6.54
CA LYS A 12 7.14 -10.31 -5.47
C LYS A 12 8.08 -11.34 -4.85
N VAL A 13 8.28 -11.26 -3.53
CA VAL A 13 9.07 -12.26 -2.80
C VAL A 13 8.19 -13.46 -2.47
N ALA A 14 8.69 -14.67 -2.71
CA ALA A 14 8.03 -15.90 -2.30
C ALA A 14 8.01 -15.98 -0.77
N ARG A 15 6.82 -16.14 -0.17
CA ARG A 15 6.70 -16.11 1.30
C ARG A 15 7.29 -17.35 1.98
N GLY A 16 7.00 -18.56 1.49
CA GLY A 16 7.22 -19.85 2.17
C GLY A 16 8.49 -20.00 3.03
N GLU A 17 9.49 -20.75 2.55
CA GLU A 17 10.71 -21.00 3.33
C GLU A 17 11.54 -19.73 3.56
N MET A 18 11.38 -18.71 2.71
CA MET A 18 12.03 -17.40 2.89
C MET A 18 11.58 -16.72 4.19
N GLN A 19 10.33 -16.92 4.62
CA GLN A 19 9.81 -16.32 5.85
C GLN A 19 10.52 -16.93 7.07
N ASP A 20 10.81 -18.23 7.04
CA ASP A 20 11.51 -18.94 8.11
C ASP A 20 12.96 -18.45 8.27
N LEU A 21 13.61 -18.02 7.17
CA LEU A 21 14.92 -17.37 7.23
C LEU A 21 14.88 -16.05 7.99
N PHE A 22 13.87 -15.22 7.77
CA PHE A 22 13.72 -13.98 8.54
C PHE A 22 13.43 -14.25 10.01
N TYR A 23 12.56 -15.20 10.34
CA TYR A 23 12.35 -15.59 11.74
C TYR A 23 13.62 -16.14 12.39
N THR A 24 14.46 -16.87 11.63
CA THR A 24 15.79 -17.29 12.11
C THR A 24 16.69 -16.09 12.44
N LEU A 25 16.63 -15.00 11.66
CA LEU A 25 17.36 -13.77 11.97
C LEU A 25 16.89 -13.19 13.32
N TYR A 26 15.58 -13.04 13.50
CA TYR A 26 15.01 -12.53 14.76
C TYR A 26 15.39 -13.42 15.95
N ASP A 27 15.19 -14.74 15.84
CA ASP A 27 15.51 -15.70 16.90
C ASP A 27 16.98 -15.67 17.31
N ARG A 28 17.90 -15.52 16.34
CA ARG A 28 19.35 -15.53 16.60
C ARG A 28 19.91 -14.20 17.07
N THR A 29 19.19 -13.11 16.84
CA THR A 29 19.58 -11.75 17.27
C THR A 29 18.86 -11.33 18.54
N GLY A 30 17.74 -11.98 18.88
CA GLY A 30 16.88 -11.61 20.01
C GLY A 30 16.04 -10.35 19.75
N LEU A 31 16.02 -9.84 18.52
CA LEU A 31 15.24 -8.66 18.13
C LEU A 31 13.75 -9.01 18.07
N ASP A 32 12.91 -8.09 18.53
CA ASP A 32 11.47 -8.18 18.38
C ASP A 32 11.02 -7.75 16.97
N VAL A 33 10.15 -8.55 16.36
CA VAL A 33 9.66 -8.37 14.99
C VAL A 33 8.75 -7.16 14.78
N HIS A 34 8.19 -6.62 15.86
CA HIS A 34 7.23 -5.52 15.87
C HIS A 34 7.80 -4.24 16.46
N GLU A 35 8.85 -4.33 17.28
CA GLU A 35 9.35 -3.18 18.05
C GLU A 35 10.76 -2.76 17.63
N ASP A 36 11.67 -3.71 17.40
CA ASP A 36 13.08 -3.39 17.31
C ASP A 36 13.51 -2.95 15.91
N THR A 37 14.24 -1.83 15.89
CA THR A 37 15.00 -1.38 14.73
C THR A 37 16.48 -1.59 14.99
N PHE A 38 17.18 -2.18 14.02
CA PHE A 38 18.62 -2.40 14.07
C PHE A 38 19.30 -1.86 12.81
N ASP A 39 20.46 -1.26 12.96
CA ASP A 39 21.29 -0.76 11.86
C ASP A 39 22.78 -0.96 12.17
N ASN A 40 23.51 -1.60 11.27
CA ASN A 40 24.98 -1.69 11.28
C ASN A 40 25.55 -1.59 9.86
N ASP A 41 26.86 -1.74 9.67
CA ASP A 41 27.50 -1.62 8.34
C ASP A 41 27.02 -2.66 7.30
N VAL A 42 26.38 -3.74 7.73
CA VAL A 42 25.93 -4.84 6.85
C VAL A 42 24.44 -4.76 6.53
N PHE A 43 23.59 -4.43 7.50
CA PHE A 43 22.15 -4.41 7.25
C PHE A 43 21.40 -3.41 8.10
N THR A 44 20.21 -3.07 7.62
CA THR A 44 19.18 -2.38 8.39
C THR A 44 17.96 -3.28 8.48
N LEU A 45 17.39 -3.39 9.68
CA LEU A 45 16.14 -4.10 9.94
C LEU A 45 15.19 -3.16 10.69
N ARG A 46 13.97 -3.01 10.19
CA ARG A 46 12.91 -2.17 10.75
C ARG A 46 11.62 -2.96 10.82
N PRO A 47 10.81 -2.78 11.88
CA PRO A 47 9.47 -3.33 11.91
C PRO A 47 8.62 -2.61 10.85
N PHE A 48 7.41 -3.12 10.62
CA PHE A 48 6.44 -2.38 9.82
C PHE A 48 6.03 -1.10 10.56
N TYR A 49 6.16 0.05 9.90
CA TYR A 49 5.83 1.33 10.49
C TYR A 49 4.31 1.58 10.44
N TRP A 50 3.70 1.77 11.61
CA TRP A 50 2.28 2.04 11.78
C TRP A 50 1.95 3.51 12.07
N GLY A 51 2.98 4.37 12.15
CA GLY A 51 2.80 5.79 12.46
C GLY A 51 2.49 6.62 11.22
N ASP A 52 2.39 7.92 11.44
CA ASP A 52 2.04 8.92 10.43
C ASP A 52 3.26 9.27 9.55
N CYS A 53 3.03 9.70 8.29
CA CYS A 53 4.14 10.23 7.48
C CYS A 53 4.79 11.43 8.18
N ASN A 54 6.12 11.36 8.28
CA ASN A 54 6.96 12.43 8.82
C ASN A 54 7.59 13.31 7.73
N CYS A 55 6.90 13.37 6.58
CA CYS A 55 7.42 13.85 5.31
C CYS A 55 6.56 14.93 4.66
N GLY A 56 5.44 15.30 5.29
CA GLY A 56 4.46 16.27 4.78
C GLY A 56 3.70 15.79 3.53
N TYR A 57 3.74 14.49 3.20
CA TYR A 57 2.90 13.95 2.12
C TYR A 57 1.42 13.97 2.50
N GLU A 58 1.07 13.50 3.70
CA GLU A 58 -0.32 13.43 4.15
C GLU A 58 -0.97 14.81 4.22
N ASP A 59 -0.25 15.84 4.68
CA ASP A 59 -0.76 17.22 4.67
C ASP A 59 -1.02 17.71 3.23
N ARG A 60 -0.06 17.51 2.31
CA ARG A 60 -0.23 17.89 0.89
C ARG A 60 -1.36 17.11 0.22
N GLU A 61 -1.50 15.83 0.56
CA GLU A 61 -2.59 14.99 0.08
C GLU A 61 -3.93 15.53 0.56
N TRP A 62 -4.04 15.80 1.86
CA TRP A 62 -5.21 16.40 2.47
C TRP A 62 -5.60 17.71 1.80
N ASP A 63 -4.67 18.66 1.70
CA ASP A 63 -4.88 19.97 1.06
C ASP A 63 -5.32 19.81 -0.39
N PHE A 64 -4.71 18.89 -1.14
CA PHE A 64 -5.13 18.60 -2.50
C PHE A 64 -6.56 18.06 -2.56
N PHE A 65 -6.93 17.10 -1.71
CA PHE A 65 -8.27 16.51 -1.72
C PHE A 65 -9.37 17.49 -1.26
N GLU A 66 -9.05 18.41 -0.34
CA GLU A 66 -10.01 19.39 0.18
C GLU A 66 -10.12 20.65 -0.69
N GLU A 67 -8.99 21.18 -1.16
CA GLU A 67 -8.94 22.53 -1.75
C GLU A 67 -8.76 22.53 -3.28
N GLU A 68 -8.00 21.57 -3.82
CA GLU A 68 -7.61 21.59 -5.23
C GLU A 68 -8.39 20.60 -6.11
N LEU A 69 -8.78 19.45 -5.55
CA LEU A 69 -9.43 18.38 -6.30
C LEU A 69 -10.87 18.80 -6.64
N PRO A 70 -11.23 18.90 -7.94
CA PRO A 70 -12.57 19.34 -8.31
C PRO A 70 -13.65 18.43 -7.73
N SER A 71 -14.70 19.05 -7.20
CA SER A 71 -15.93 18.34 -6.84
C SER A 71 -16.51 17.61 -8.06
N HIS A 72 -17.21 16.50 -7.82
CA HIS A 72 -17.94 15.84 -8.90
C HIS A 72 -18.96 16.80 -9.52
N THR A 73 -19.03 16.79 -10.85
CA THR A 73 -20.04 17.55 -11.59
C THR A 73 -21.43 16.94 -11.37
N GLU A 74 -22.49 17.69 -11.70
CA GLU A 74 -23.86 17.18 -11.65
C GLU A 74 -24.07 16.00 -12.62
N GLU A 75 -23.35 16.00 -13.74
CA GLU A 75 -23.38 14.95 -14.76
C GLU A 75 -22.53 13.72 -14.42
N CYS A 76 -21.67 13.81 -13.39
CA CYS A 76 -20.88 12.68 -12.93
C CYS A 76 -21.80 11.50 -12.57
N PHE A 77 -21.43 10.30 -13.02
CA PHE A 77 -22.09 9.05 -12.69
C PHE A 77 -22.37 8.93 -11.19
N HIS A 78 -21.37 9.20 -10.36
CA HIS A 78 -21.49 9.11 -8.90
C HIS A 78 -22.56 10.07 -8.35
N THR A 79 -22.58 11.31 -8.85
CA THR A 79 -23.57 12.32 -8.46
C THR A 79 -24.98 11.89 -8.89
N ARG A 80 -25.16 11.51 -10.15
CA ARG A 80 -26.44 11.05 -10.70
C ARG A 80 -26.95 9.79 -9.97
N PHE A 81 -26.06 8.84 -9.66
CA PHE A 81 -26.40 7.64 -8.89
C PHE A 81 -26.88 7.98 -7.48
N THR A 82 -26.17 8.86 -6.78
CA THR A 82 -26.54 9.32 -5.42
C THR A 82 -27.89 10.03 -5.41
N VAL A 83 -28.18 10.83 -6.43
CA VAL A 83 -29.51 11.48 -6.58
C VAL A 83 -30.59 10.41 -6.74
N PHE A 84 -30.39 9.44 -7.64
CA PHE A 84 -31.34 8.37 -7.87
C PHE A 84 -31.57 7.51 -6.61
N GLU A 85 -30.51 7.18 -5.86
CA GLU A 85 -30.62 6.44 -4.60
C GLU A 85 -31.49 7.19 -3.58
N LYS A 86 -31.24 8.49 -3.38
CA LYS A 86 -32.05 9.35 -2.49
C LYS A 86 -33.50 9.45 -2.93
N GLU A 87 -33.80 9.40 -4.22
CA GLU A 87 -35.17 9.35 -4.72
C GLU A 87 -35.89 8.05 -4.35
N LEU A 88 -35.21 6.90 -4.45
CA LEU A 88 -35.77 5.62 -4.04
C LEU A 88 -36.02 5.58 -2.53
N GLU A 89 -35.13 6.16 -1.74
CA GLU A 89 -35.30 6.30 -0.28
C GLU A 89 -36.51 7.16 0.08
N ARG A 90 -36.68 8.32 -0.56
CA ARG A 90 -37.85 9.18 -0.37
C ARG A 90 -39.17 8.48 -0.74
N LYS A 91 -39.13 7.61 -1.74
CA LYS A 91 -40.28 6.79 -2.16
C LYS A 91 -40.51 5.57 -1.25
N GLN A 92 -39.68 5.36 -0.23
CA GLN A 92 -39.76 4.25 0.71
C GLN A 92 -39.78 2.88 0.00
N ILE A 93 -39.00 2.75 -1.07
CA ILE A 93 -38.88 1.50 -1.81
C ILE A 93 -38.26 0.42 -0.90
N SER A 94 -38.84 -0.78 -0.90
CA SER A 94 -38.33 -1.90 -0.10
C SER A 94 -36.87 -2.23 -0.47
N PRO A 95 -36.03 -2.69 0.48
CA PRO A 95 -34.62 -2.97 0.20
C PRO A 95 -34.36 -3.90 -1.00
N PRO A 96 -35.10 -5.02 -1.19
CA PRO A 96 -34.90 -5.89 -2.36
C PRO A 96 -35.20 -5.19 -3.68
N GLU A 97 -36.28 -4.42 -3.73
CA GLU A 97 -36.67 -3.67 -4.92
C GLU A 97 -35.70 -2.52 -5.22
N ARG A 98 -35.22 -1.83 -4.17
CA ARG A 98 -34.21 -0.78 -4.27
C ARG A 98 -32.92 -1.34 -4.87
N ASP A 99 -32.45 -2.48 -4.39
CA ASP A 99 -31.25 -3.14 -4.91
C ASP A 99 -31.36 -3.50 -6.39
N ARG A 100 -32.54 -3.98 -6.82
CA ARG A 100 -32.84 -4.24 -8.23
C ARG A 100 -32.77 -2.96 -9.05
N LEU A 101 -33.49 -1.91 -8.64
CA LEU A 101 -33.56 -0.64 -9.37
C LEU A 101 -32.20 0.06 -9.47
N LEU A 102 -31.41 0.07 -8.40
CA LEU A 102 -30.05 0.62 -8.42
C LEU A 102 -29.14 -0.16 -9.39
N THR A 103 -29.26 -1.47 -9.43
CA THR A 103 -28.50 -2.33 -10.34
C THR A 103 -28.88 -2.07 -11.80
N GLU A 104 -30.17 -2.03 -12.11
CA GLU A 104 -30.69 -1.71 -13.45
C GLU A 104 -30.26 -0.31 -13.91
N TRP A 105 -30.37 0.68 -13.02
CA TRP A 105 -29.92 2.04 -13.29
C TRP A 105 -28.43 2.09 -13.60
N ALA A 106 -27.59 1.43 -12.81
CA ALA A 106 -26.14 1.41 -13.00
C ALA A 106 -25.76 0.82 -14.36
N ILE A 107 -26.34 -0.32 -14.71
CA ILE A 107 -26.11 -0.99 -16.00
C ILE A 107 -26.55 -0.09 -17.16
N LYS A 108 -27.75 0.51 -17.05
CA LYS A 108 -28.28 1.42 -18.07
C LYS A 108 -27.43 2.67 -18.28
N ASN A 109 -26.73 3.12 -17.24
CA ASN A 109 -25.88 4.31 -17.26
C ASN A 109 -24.39 3.99 -17.48
N GLY A 110 -24.08 2.81 -18.03
CA GLY A 110 -22.72 2.49 -18.50
C GLY A 110 -21.84 1.73 -17.50
N TYR A 111 -22.37 1.31 -16.35
CA TYR A 111 -21.62 0.52 -15.37
C TYR A 111 -22.10 -0.94 -15.30
N PRO A 112 -21.44 -1.88 -16.01
CA PRO A 112 -21.97 -3.23 -16.24
C PRO A 112 -21.96 -4.14 -15.00
N LYS A 113 -21.26 -3.75 -13.93
CA LYS A 113 -21.17 -4.54 -12.69
C LYS A 113 -22.35 -4.33 -11.73
N GLY A 114 -23.35 -3.54 -12.14
CA GLY A 114 -24.48 -3.21 -11.29
C GLY A 114 -24.06 -2.35 -10.10
N ARG A 115 -24.67 -2.55 -8.93
CA ARG A 115 -24.35 -1.73 -7.75
C ARG A 115 -23.01 -2.06 -7.07
N TYR A 116 -22.35 -3.16 -7.43
CA TYR A 116 -21.13 -3.59 -6.74
C TYR A 116 -19.92 -2.77 -7.16
N GLY A 117 -19.25 -2.13 -6.20
CA GLY A 117 -18.07 -1.28 -6.44
C GLY A 117 -18.40 0.08 -7.04
N ILE A 118 -19.68 0.44 -7.12
CA ILE A 118 -20.18 1.65 -7.76
C ILE A 118 -19.73 2.94 -7.09
N ALA A 119 -19.46 2.90 -5.78
CA ALA A 119 -18.97 4.05 -5.01
C ALA A 119 -17.65 4.61 -5.56
N PHE A 120 -16.85 3.79 -6.25
CA PHE A 120 -15.57 4.17 -6.85
C PHE A 120 -15.66 4.47 -8.36
N HIS A 121 -16.87 4.42 -8.95
CA HIS A 121 -17.04 4.72 -10.37
C HIS A 121 -17.28 6.22 -10.58
N CYS A 122 -16.44 6.83 -11.40
CA CYS A 122 -16.49 8.22 -11.81
C CYS A 122 -16.23 8.30 -13.31
N ASP A 123 -16.95 9.18 -14.00
CA ASP A 123 -16.83 9.44 -15.45
C ASP A 123 -16.64 10.96 -15.74
N CYS A 124 -16.39 11.77 -14.72
CA CYS A 124 -16.34 13.23 -14.84
C CYS A 124 -14.92 13.83 -14.92
N GLY A 125 -13.88 13.03 -15.15
CA GLY A 125 -12.49 13.52 -15.22
C GLY A 125 -11.79 13.70 -13.87
N ARG A 126 -12.52 13.62 -12.75
CA ARG A 126 -11.96 13.83 -11.39
C ARG A 126 -10.87 12.80 -11.07
N LYS A 127 -11.10 11.54 -11.48
CA LYS A 127 -10.16 10.44 -11.22
C LYS A 127 -8.84 10.67 -11.93
N GLU A 128 -8.86 11.24 -13.12
CA GLU A 128 -7.69 11.53 -13.93
C GLU A 128 -6.84 12.65 -13.28
N VAL A 129 -7.50 13.64 -12.66
CA VAL A 129 -6.82 14.69 -11.89
C VAL A 129 -6.17 14.09 -10.62
N GLU A 130 -6.92 13.26 -9.89
CA GLU A 130 -6.42 12.54 -8.70
C GLU A 130 -5.22 11.63 -9.05
N ASP A 131 -5.37 10.77 -10.06
CA ASP A 131 -4.32 9.85 -10.50
C ASP A 131 -3.07 10.60 -10.96
N LYS A 132 -3.23 11.76 -11.61
CA LYS A 132 -2.11 12.63 -12.02
C LYS A 132 -1.40 13.22 -10.80
N TRP A 133 -2.13 13.76 -9.84
CA TRP A 133 -1.53 14.33 -8.63
C TRP A 133 -0.76 13.26 -7.84
N ILE A 134 -1.35 12.07 -7.65
CA ILE A 134 -0.68 10.93 -6.99
C ILE A 134 0.56 10.51 -7.77
N ALA A 135 0.53 10.57 -9.10
CA ALA A 135 1.73 10.28 -9.89
C ALA A 135 2.80 11.36 -9.73
N GLU A 136 2.44 12.63 -9.55
CA GLU A 136 3.40 13.74 -9.45
C GLU A 136 3.88 14.00 -8.02
N ASN A 137 3.18 13.47 -7.03
CA ASN A 137 3.47 13.63 -5.61
C ASN A 137 3.64 12.27 -4.95
N ASP A 138 4.83 12.00 -4.42
CA ASP A 138 5.10 10.81 -3.60
C ASP A 138 5.65 11.25 -2.23
N HIS A 139 5.75 10.30 -1.32
CA HIS A 139 6.53 10.49 -0.10
C HIS A 139 8.00 10.73 -0.47
N LEU A 140 8.70 11.48 0.38
CA LEU A 140 10.15 11.57 0.31
C LEU A 140 10.78 10.21 0.66
N ASP A 141 11.94 9.89 0.10
CA ASP A 141 12.66 8.63 0.33
C ASP A 141 13.05 8.41 1.80
N ILE A 142 13.06 9.49 2.58
CA ILE A 142 13.34 9.48 4.02
C ILE A 142 12.10 9.22 4.88
N CYS A 143 10.91 9.16 4.28
CA CYS A 143 9.65 8.96 5.00
C CYS A 143 9.59 7.57 5.60
N SER A 144 9.29 7.48 6.91
CA SER A 144 9.21 6.21 7.63
C SER A 144 8.18 5.23 7.06
N VAL A 145 7.16 5.73 6.35
CA VAL A 145 6.13 4.92 5.68
C VAL A 145 6.66 4.17 4.46
N VAL A 146 7.67 4.70 3.77
CA VAL A 146 8.21 4.11 2.52
C VAL A 146 9.59 3.50 2.67
N LEU A 147 10.22 3.62 3.85
CA LEU A 147 11.49 2.96 4.13
C LEU A 147 11.34 1.43 4.06
N PRO A 148 12.26 0.71 3.40
CA PRO A 148 12.26 -0.75 3.43
C PRO A 148 12.44 -1.29 4.85
N ASN A 149 11.78 -2.42 5.11
CA ASN A 149 11.88 -3.15 6.37
C ASN A 149 13.24 -3.85 6.50
N PHE A 150 13.83 -4.27 5.38
CA PHE A 150 15.15 -4.89 5.37
C PHE A 150 15.99 -4.29 4.26
N VAL A 151 17.23 -3.93 4.60
CA VAL A 151 18.25 -3.48 3.65
C VAL A 151 19.50 -4.29 3.91
N TYR A 152 19.98 -5.01 2.89
CA TYR A 152 21.31 -5.61 2.92
C TYR A 152 22.28 -4.72 2.13
N LYS A 153 23.14 -4.02 2.87
CA LYS A 153 23.99 -2.93 2.38
C LYS A 153 25.07 -3.37 1.39
N PRO A 154 25.72 -4.55 1.52
CA PRO A 154 26.80 -4.95 0.61
C PRO A 154 26.44 -5.04 -0.87
N ASP A 155 25.19 -5.37 -1.19
CA ASP A 155 24.73 -5.38 -2.57
C ASP A 155 23.61 -4.36 -2.84
N GLY A 156 22.94 -3.81 -1.82
CA GLY A 156 21.82 -2.88 -1.97
C GLY A 156 20.47 -3.57 -2.17
N LEU A 157 20.30 -4.81 -1.69
CA LEU A 157 19.01 -5.50 -1.65
C LEU A 157 18.10 -4.81 -0.63
N GLU A 158 16.88 -4.51 -1.06
CA GLU A 158 15.84 -3.91 -0.23
C GLU A 158 14.60 -4.79 -0.27
N ILE A 159 13.97 -4.99 0.89
CA ILE A 159 12.72 -5.73 1.02
C ILE A 159 11.77 -4.94 1.91
N GLU A 160 10.53 -4.81 1.43
CA GLU A 160 9.40 -4.28 2.19
C GLU A 160 8.37 -5.40 2.40
N TRP A 161 7.65 -5.36 3.51
CA TRP A 161 6.54 -6.25 3.82
C TRP A 161 5.45 -5.52 4.60
N TYR A 162 4.24 -6.06 4.58
CA TYR A 162 3.12 -5.53 5.35
C TYR A 162 3.00 -6.22 6.71
N LYS A 163 3.03 -5.47 7.82
CA LYS A 163 2.77 -5.93 9.20
C LYS A 163 3.76 -6.93 9.83
N TYR A 164 4.23 -7.94 9.10
CA TYR A 164 5.22 -8.92 9.59
C TYR A 164 6.05 -9.50 8.43
N PRO A 165 7.23 -10.10 8.70
CA PRO A 165 8.20 -10.52 7.69
C PRO A 165 7.57 -11.29 6.54
N LEU A 166 7.84 -10.80 5.33
CA LEU A 166 7.44 -11.35 4.04
C LEU A 166 5.93 -11.46 3.75
N ARG A 167 5.04 -10.86 4.54
CA ARG A 167 3.62 -10.75 4.17
C ARG A 167 3.44 -9.73 3.07
N GLY A 168 3.08 -10.20 1.88
CA GLY A 168 2.89 -9.34 0.71
C GLY A 168 4.18 -8.65 0.27
N ALA A 169 5.32 -9.26 0.56
CA ALA A 169 6.60 -8.62 0.36
C ALA A 169 6.96 -8.38 -1.09
N LYS A 170 7.74 -7.31 -1.26
CA LYS A 170 8.35 -6.91 -2.52
C LYS A 170 9.82 -6.64 -2.29
N SER A 171 10.63 -6.91 -3.31
CA SER A 171 12.04 -6.56 -3.33
C SER A 171 12.38 -5.73 -4.56
N ASN A 172 13.45 -4.95 -4.48
CA ASN A 172 14.06 -4.29 -5.62
C ASN A 172 14.89 -5.24 -6.51
N LYS A 173 15.13 -6.48 -6.08
CA LYS A 173 15.90 -7.50 -6.81
C LYS A 173 15.19 -8.85 -6.78
N ASP A 174 15.46 -9.67 -7.80
CA ASP A 174 15.10 -11.08 -7.74
C ASP A 174 16.13 -11.79 -6.87
N ILE A 175 15.67 -12.67 -5.98
CA ILE A 175 16.54 -13.37 -5.03
C ILE A 175 16.04 -14.79 -4.80
N CYS A 176 16.93 -15.77 -4.98
CA CYS A 176 16.61 -17.15 -4.69
C CYS A 176 16.85 -17.48 -3.21
N PHE A 177 16.30 -18.62 -2.77
CA PHE A 177 16.38 -19.05 -1.37
C PHE A 177 17.82 -19.16 -0.84
N GLU A 178 18.73 -19.68 -1.66
CA GLU A 178 20.12 -19.91 -1.28
C GLU A 178 20.89 -18.59 -1.09
N GLU A 179 20.64 -17.61 -1.95
CA GLU A 179 21.18 -16.25 -1.80
C GLU A 179 20.63 -15.58 -0.54
N MET A 180 19.32 -15.66 -0.30
CA MET A 180 18.71 -15.10 0.91
C MET A 180 19.29 -15.74 2.17
N ARG A 181 19.48 -17.07 2.18
CA ARG A 181 20.08 -17.78 3.32
C ARG A 181 21.48 -17.26 3.63
N ALA A 182 22.32 -17.09 2.60
CA ALA A 182 23.66 -16.56 2.76
C ALA A 182 23.66 -15.11 3.30
N ILE A 183 22.72 -14.29 2.84
CA ILE A 183 22.53 -12.92 3.34
C ILE A 183 22.13 -12.92 4.82
N ILE A 184 21.15 -13.73 5.21
CA ILE A 184 20.69 -13.82 6.60
C ILE A 184 21.81 -14.32 7.51
N ASP A 185 22.57 -15.34 7.10
CA ASP A 185 23.72 -15.82 7.86
C ASP A 185 24.79 -14.73 8.05
N HIS A 186 25.01 -13.88 7.04
CA HIS A 186 25.92 -12.74 7.15
C HIS A 186 25.40 -11.68 8.14
N CYS A 187 24.10 -11.36 8.08
CA CYS A 187 23.47 -10.43 9.01
C CYS A 187 23.57 -10.90 10.47
N VAL A 188 23.36 -12.20 10.72
CA VAL A 188 23.51 -12.78 12.08
C VAL A 188 24.94 -12.64 12.59
N ARG A 189 25.96 -12.90 11.74
CA ARG A 189 27.36 -12.75 12.14
C ARG A 189 27.69 -11.29 12.46
N SER A 190 27.30 -10.35 11.59
CA SER A 190 27.59 -8.94 11.78
C SER A 190 26.86 -8.34 12.98
N PHE A 191 25.67 -8.85 13.32
CA PHE A 191 24.97 -8.46 14.55
C PHE A 191 25.78 -8.86 15.79
N LYS A 192 26.31 -10.09 15.84
CA LYS A 192 27.11 -10.57 16.97
C LYS A 192 28.40 -9.79 17.12
N GLU A 193 29.13 -9.58 16.01
CA GLU A 193 30.38 -8.80 16.00
C GLU A 193 30.16 -7.35 16.48
N ALA A 194 28.99 -6.77 16.25
CA ALA A 194 28.66 -5.41 16.71
C ALA A 194 28.25 -5.33 18.20
N ASN A 195 27.97 -6.46 18.85
CA ASN A 195 27.45 -6.53 20.23
C ASN A 195 28.34 -7.36 21.18
N GLU A 196 29.53 -7.77 20.74
CA GLU A 196 30.61 -8.39 21.54
C GLU A 196 31.66 -7.34 21.96
#